data_AF-A0A5E4UZK3-F1
#
_entry.id   AF-A0A5E4UZK3-F1
#
_cell.length_a   1.000
_cell.length_b   1.000
_cell.length_c   1.000
_cell.angle_alpha   90.00
_cell.angle_beta   90.00
_cell.angle_gamma   90.00
#
_symmetry.space_group_name_H-M   'P 1'
#
loop_
_entity.id
_entity.type
_entity.pdbx_description
1 polymer ?
#
loop_
_entity_poly.entity_id
_entity_poly.type
_entity_poly.pdbx_seq_one_letter_code
_entity_poly.pdbx_strand_id
1 'polypeptide(L)'
;MAKSSTSSVPVETVSPTGGADAVNAGADVAATAATAGESVSATPNAAPITARRRSAASRAAKPGRHVTPAPIAQQHLLDAAVELFHTEGVRAVGVDAVVKRAGVNKMSLYRQFASKDDLILAYLDHMQTASLARIDESIAKRPGEPRAQMLQIFVDLAQRASRPGYRGCPFVNVAAEFPDPDHAARHSVVNYKAEVVKRFTALVTAAGLDEPAPLVDALSLILEGAYAASQTFGPGSAPLRILPTVARQIIDAGMAGALTAA
;
A
#
# COMPACT_ATOMS: atom_id res chain seq x y z
N MET A 1 12.18 -66.31 -27.10
CA MET A 1 10.79 -65.80 -27.15
C MET A 1 10.36 -65.35 -25.77
N ALA A 2 10.21 -64.05 -25.54
CA ALA A 2 9.40 -63.46 -24.47
C ALA A 2 9.26 -61.96 -24.78
N LYS A 3 8.04 -61.44 -24.82
CA LYS A 3 7.76 -60.01 -24.99
C LYS A 3 7.59 -59.38 -23.60
N SER A 4 8.07 -58.16 -23.41
CA SER A 4 7.54 -57.28 -22.37
C SER A 4 7.33 -55.90 -22.97
N SER A 5 6.09 -55.43 -22.93
CA SER A 5 5.67 -54.13 -23.43
C SER A 5 5.66 -53.12 -22.29
N THR A 6 6.24 -51.94 -22.50
CA THR A 6 5.94 -50.76 -21.69
C THR A 6 5.22 -49.73 -22.56
N SER A 7 3.99 -49.41 -22.18
CA SER A 7 3.11 -48.53 -22.95
C SER A 7 3.45 -47.07 -22.70
N SER A 8 3.67 -46.31 -23.77
CA SER A 8 3.69 -44.85 -23.74
C SER A 8 2.27 -44.30 -23.48
N VAL A 9 2.17 -43.22 -22.70
CA VAL A 9 0.94 -42.41 -22.56
C VAL A 9 1.33 -40.96 -22.88
N PRO A 10 0.55 -40.21 -23.68
CA PRO A 10 0.99 -38.93 -24.24
C PRO A 10 0.86 -37.75 -23.26
N VAL A 11 1.67 -36.73 -23.50
CA VAL A 11 1.58 -35.41 -22.84
C VAL A 11 0.50 -34.59 -23.53
N GLU A 12 -0.51 -34.16 -22.78
CA GLU A 12 -1.55 -33.26 -23.27
C GLU A 12 -1.24 -31.81 -22.84
N THR A 13 -1.04 -30.93 -23.82
CA THR A 13 -0.68 -29.53 -23.61
C THR A 13 -1.92 -28.65 -23.52
N VAL A 14 -2.17 -28.04 -22.36
CA VAL A 14 -3.25 -27.05 -22.19
C VAL A 14 -2.66 -25.64 -22.06
N SER A 15 -2.93 -24.81 -23.07
CA SER A 15 -2.62 -23.38 -23.06
C SER A 15 -3.68 -22.59 -22.28
N PRO A 16 -3.31 -21.64 -21.40
CA PRO A 16 -4.25 -20.68 -20.85
C PRO A 16 -4.42 -19.49 -21.80
N THR A 17 -5.62 -19.34 -22.38
CA THR A 17 -6.05 -18.10 -23.04
C THR A 17 -6.23 -17.00 -21.99
N GLY A 18 -5.80 -15.78 -22.32
CA GLY A 18 -5.84 -14.65 -21.39
C GLY A 18 -7.26 -14.13 -21.11
N GLY A 19 -7.39 -13.53 -19.92
CA GLY A 19 -8.54 -12.74 -19.49
C GLY A 19 -8.07 -11.84 -18.36
N ALA A 20 -7.80 -10.57 -18.67
CA ALA A 20 -7.50 -9.56 -17.66
C ALA A 20 -8.82 -8.93 -17.23
N ASP A 21 -9.11 -8.91 -15.93
CA ASP A 21 -10.24 -8.17 -15.38
C ASP A 21 -9.83 -7.28 -14.22
N ALA A 22 -10.45 -6.11 -14.19
CA ALA A 22 -10.02 -4.97 -13.41
C ALA A 22 -10.54 -4.99 -11.97
N VAL A 23 -9.75 -4.43 -11.06
CA VAL A 23 -10.24 -3.99 -9.75
C VAL A 23 -11.22 -2.83 -9.94
N ASN A 24 -12.49 -3.08 -9.66
CA ASN A 24 -13.55 -2.08 -9.75
C ASN A 24 -13.71 -1.35 -8.41
N ALA A 25 -13.55 -0.02 -8.44
CA ALA A 25 -13.83 0.87 -7.31
C ALA A 25 -14.36 2.20 -7.85
N GLY A 26 -15.69 2.28 -8.01
CA GLY A 26 -16.40 3.49 -8.43
C GLY A 26 -17.87 3.39 -8.05
N ALA A 27 -18.34 4.32 -7.20
CA ALA A 27 -19.74 4.41 -6.84
C ALA A 27 -20.47 5.33 -7.82
N ASP A 28 -21.45 4.79 -8.54
CA ASP A 28 -22.31 5.58 -9.43
C ASP A 28 -23.35 6.38 -8.64
N VAL A 29 -23.51 7.66 -9.01
CA VAL A 29 -24.71 8.45 -8.73
C VAL A 29 -25.19 9.05 -10.03
N ALA A 30 -26.08 8.33 -10.73
CA ALA A 30 -26.73 8.81 -11.94
C ALA A 30 -28.13 9.37 -11.61
N ALA A 31 -28.44 10.55 -12.14
CA ALA A 31 -29.77 11.15 -12.08
C ALA A 31 -30.44 11.11 -13.46
N THR A 32 -31.75 10.80 -13.50
CA THR A 32 -32.59 10.94 -14.70
C THR A 32 -34.01 11.38 -14.35
N ALA A 33 -34.59 12.26 -15.18
CA ALA A 33 -35.97 12.77 -15.11
C ALA A 33 -36.96 11.81 -15.87
N ALA A 34 -38.26 12.05 -16.13
CA ALA A 34 -39.11 13.26 -16.11
C ALA A 34 -40.65 12.94 -16.17
N THR A 35 -41.45 14.02 -16.30
CA THR A 35 -42.90 14.15 -16.71
C THR A 35 -43.97 13.96 -15.60
N ALA A 36 -45.24 14.42 -15.68
CA ALA A 36 -46.05 15.08 -16.73
C ALA A 36 -47.18 16.02 -16.18
N GLY A 37 -47.93 16.72 -17.06
CA GLY A 37 -49.24 17.40 -16.80
C GLY A 37 -49.17 18.94 -16.61
N GLU A 38 -49.61 19.82 -17.53
CA GLU A 38 -50.99 20.25 -17.90
C GLU A 38 -51.74 21.07 -16.81
N SER A 39 -52.47 22.18 -17.06
CA SER A 39 -52.92 22.85 -18.32
C SER A 39 -53.34 24.34 -18.18
N VAL A 40 -53.25 25.06 -19.32
CA VAL A 40 -54.04 26.21 -19.90
C VAL A 40 -54.85 27.22 -19.04
N SER A 41 -54.53 28.53 -19.20
CA SER A 41 -55.42 29.67 -19.61
C SER A 41 -54.72 31.03 -19.34
N ALA A 42 -55.05 32.22 -19.85
CA ALA A 42 -55.65 32.75 -21.08
C ALA A 42 -55.69 34.31 -20.98
N THR A 43 -54.96 35.00 -21.87
CA THR A 43 -55.28 36.34 -22.48
C THR A 43 -55.03 37.68 -21.69
N PRO A 44 -54.96 38.87 -22.35
CA PRO A 44 -53.85 39.83 -22.10
C PRO A 44 -54.27 41.30 -21.81
N ASN A 45 -53.31 42.18 -21.46
CA ASN A 45 -53.30 43.55 -22.01
C ASN A 45 -51.97 44.35 -21.88
N ALA A 46 -51.81 45.30 -22.82
CA ALA A 46 -51.13 46.60 -22.79
C ALA A 46 -49.77 46.81 -22.09
N ALA A 47 -48.79 47.29 -22.88
CA ALA A 47 -47.69 48.13 -22.40
C ALA A 47 -48.17 49.57 -22.14
N PRO A 48 -47.42 50.39 -21.39
CA PRO A 48 -46.66 51.42 -22.11
C PRO A 48 -45.21 51.66 -21.62
N ILE A 49 -44.53 52.50 -22.39
CA ILE A 49 -43.11 52.89 -22.34
C ILE A 49 -42.82 53.80 -21.14
N THR A 50 -41.65 53.66 -20.48
CA THR A 50 -40.68 54.76 -20.18
C THR A 50 -39.48 54.30 -19.32
N ALA A 51 -38.48 55.19 -19.16
CA ALA A 51 -37.31 55.10 -18.27
C ALA A 51 -36.17 54.13 -18.68
N ARG A 52 -35.33 54.60 -19.61
CA ARG A 52 -34.00 54.07 -19.96
C ARG A 52 -33.05 54.10 -18.76
N ARG A 53 -33.10 53.05 -17.92
CA ARG A 53 -32.20 52.86 -16.77
C ARG A 53 -30.79 52.52 -17.28
N ARG A 54 -29.76 53.27 -16.86
CA ARG A 54 -28.35 52.93 -17.18
C ARG A 54 -28.01 51.59 -16.53
N SER A 55 -27.82 50.55 -17.34
CA SER A 55 -27.27 49.29 -16.88
C SER A 55 -25.80 49.50 -16.48
N ALA A 56 -25.53 49.50 -15.17
CA ALA A 56 -24.18 49.32 -14.69
C ALA A 56 -23.81 47.85 -14.96
N ALA A 57 -22.92 47.62 -15.92
CA ALA A 57 -22.45 46.28 -16.23
C ALA A 57 -21.86 45.64 -14.97
N SER A 58 -22.53 44.60 -14.48
CA SER A 58 -22.00 43.79 -13.39
C SER A 58 -20.64 43.24 -13.81
N ARG A 59 -19.56 43.69 -13.14
CA ARG A 59 -18.27 43.01 -13.25
C ARG A 59 -18.48 41.63 -12.67
N ALA A 60 -18.62 40.62 -13.54
CA ALA A 60 -18.64 39.23 -13.15
C ALA A 60 -17.49 38.99 -12.17
N ALA A 61 -17.84 38.62 -10.93
CA ALA A 61 -16.84 38.31 -9.93
C ALA A 61 -15.97 37.18 -10.49
N LYS A 62 -14.64 37.35 -10.41
CA LYS A 62 -13.72 36.23 -10.71
C LYS A 62 -14.18 35.06 -9.83
N PRO A 63 -14.35 33.83 -10.37
CA PRO A 63 -14.76 32.70 -9.56
C PRO A 63 -13.82 32.60 -8.37
N GLY A 64 -14.40 32.58 -7.17
CA GLY A 64 -13.63 32.55 -5.93
C GLY A 64 -12.66 31.39 -6.00
N ARG A 65 -11.38 31.63 -5.68
CA ARG A 65 -10.34 30.60 -5.68
C ARG A 65 -10.85 29.47 -4.80
N HIS A 66 -11.21 28.32 -5.40
CA HIS A 66 -11.67 27.16 -4.65
C HIS A 66 -10.56 26.73 -3.70
N VAL A 67 -10.72 27.05 -2.42
CA VAL A 67 -9.84 26.59 -1.37
C VAL A 67 -10.37 25.24 -0.94
N THR A 68 -9.71 24.17 -1.39
CA THR A 68 -9.93 22.83 -0.86
C THR A 68 -9.80 22.90 0.67
N PRO A 69 -10.80 22.44 1.45
CA PRO A 69 -10.73 22.42 2.91
C PRO A 69 -9.44 21.74 3.40
N ALA A 70 -8.83 22.28 4.45
CA ALA A 70 -7.49 21.83 4.89
C ALA A 70 -7.38 20.31 5.12
N PRO A 71 -8.33 19.62 5.80
CA PRO A 71 -8.26 18.16 5.97
C PRO A 71 -8.30 17.39 4.65
N ILE A 72 -9.11 17.84 3.68
CA ILE A 72 -9.22 17.22 2.35
C ILE A 72 -7.92 17.43 1.57
N ALA A 73 -7.34 18.63 1.64
CA ALA A 73 -6.04 18.92 1.02
C ALA A 73 -4.91 18.10 1.65
N GLN A 74 -4.92 17.89 2.97
CA GLN A 74 -3.94 17.04 3.67
C GLN A 74 -4.05 15.58 3.22
N GLN A 75 -5.27 15.04 3.13
CA GLN A 75 -5.49 13.66 2.66
C GLN A 75 -5.02 13.48 1.21
N HIS A 76 -5.42 14.36 0.29
CA HIS A 76 -4.99 14.29 -1.12
C HIS A 76 -3.46 14.34 -1.29
N LEU A 77 -2.78 15.13 -0.44
CA LEU A 77 -1.32 15.22 -0.40
C LEU A 77 -0.68 13.95 0.12
N LEU A 78 -1.24 13.35 1.17
CA LEU A 78 -0.77 12.07 1.72
C LEU A 78 -0.98 10.94 0.70
N ASP A 79 -2.15 10.84 0.06
CA ASP A 79 -2.46 9.82 -0.96
C ASP A 79 -1.49 9.93 -2.15
N ALA A 80 -1.25 11.16 -2.63
CA ALA A 80 -0.28 11.42 -3.69
C ALA A 80 1.16 11.07 -3.28
N ALA A 81 1.54 11.33 -2.03
CA ALA A 81 2.84 10.95 -1.49
C ALA A 81 2.98 9.43 -1.32
N VAL A 82 1.96 8.75 -0.78
CA VAL A 82 1.91 7.29 -0.62
C VAL A 82 2.11 6.58 -1.94
N GLU A 83 1.45 7.04 -3.01
CA GLU A 83 1.67 6.47 -4.33
C GLU A 83 3.09 6.77 -4.84
N LEU A 84 3.43 8.05 -5.02
CA LEU A 84 4.66 8.45 -5.71
C LEU A 84 5.93 8.01 -4.95
N PHE A 85 5.98 8.16 -3.62
CA PHE A 85 7.14 7.75 -2.84
C PHE A 85 7.32 6.22 -2.82
N HIS A 86 6.23 5.44 -2.90
CA HIS A 86 6.32 3.98 -2.92
C HIS A 86 6.69 3.44 -4.31
N THR A 87 6.23 4.08 -5.40
CA THR A 87 6.51 3.64 -6.77
C THR A 87 7.84 4.17 -7.31
N GLU A 88 8.13 5.46 -7.13
CA GLU A 88 9.24 6.19 -7.77
C GLU A 88 10.41 6.48 -6.82
N GLY A 89 10.22 6.40 -5.50
CA GLY A 89 11.24 6.65 -4.48
C GLY A 89 11.19 8.05 -3.88
N VAL A 90 11.58 8.16 -2.61
CA VAL A 90 11.36 9.37 -1.80
C VAL A 90 12.21 10.55 -2.27
N ARG A 91 13.48 10.34 -2.59
CA ARG A 91 14.42 11.39 -3.03
C ARG A 91 14.13 11.84 -4.46
N ALA A 92 13.77 10.93 -5.35
CA ALA A 92 13.46 11.21 -6.75
C ALA A 92 12.21 12.10 -6.91
N VAL A 93 11.16 11.87 -6.10
CA VAL A 93 9.90 12.61 -6.19
C VAL A 93 10.03 14.02 -5.60
N GLY A 94 9.87 15.04 -6.44
CA GLY A 94 9.83 16.44 -6.02
C GLY A 94 8.49 16.86 -5.41
N VAL A 95 8.50 17.88 -4.54
CA VAL A 95 7.30 18.54 -3.98
C VAL A 95 6.31 18.94 -5.09
N ASP A 96 6.82 19.39 -6.24
CA ASP A 96 6.01 19.84 -7.38
C ASP A 96 5.27 18.68 -8.07
N ALA A 97 5.83 17.45 -8.04
CA ALA A 97 5.14 16.26 -8.52
C ALA A 97 3.99 15.86 -7.60
N VAL A 98 4.21 15.90 -6.27
CA VAL A 98 3.17 15.60 -5.27
C VAL A 98 1.98 16.55 -5.41
N VAL A 99 2.20 17.88 -5.46
CA VAL A 99 1.06 18.82 -5.53
C VAL A 99 0.31 18.73 -6.85
N LYS A 100 1.02 18.48 -7.97
CA LYS A 100 0.42 18.19 -9.27
C LYS A 100 -0.49 16.95 -9.19
N ARG A 101 -0.03 15.90 -8.51
CA ARG A 101 -0.76 14.63 -8.37
C ARG A 101 -1.94 14.73 -7.40
N ALA A 102 -1.80 15.49 -6.32
CA ALA A 102 -2.86 15.77 -5.34
C ALA A 102 -3.94 16.77 -5.85
N GLY A 103 -3.72 17.41 -7.00
CA GLY A 103 -4.61 18.46 -7.52
C GLY A 103 -4.62 19.74 -6.69
N VAL A 104 -3.56 20.00 -5.91
CA VAL A 104 -3.43 21.19 -5.06
C VAL A 104 -2.25 22.07 -5.50
N ASN A 105 -2.06 23.21 -4.85
CA ASN A 105 -0.93 24.10 -5.13
C ASN A 105 0.14 24.01 -4.02
N LYS A 106 1.37 24.46 -4.32
CA LYS A 106 2.53 24.41 -3.41
C LYS A 106 2.30 25.14 -2.08
N MET A 107 1.52 26.23 -2.06
CA MET A 107 1.15 26.92 -0.82
C MET A 107 0.13 26.14 0.03
N SER A 108 -0.68 25.26 -0.58
CA SER A 108 -1.54 24.33 0.16
C SER A 108 -0.70 23.24 0.84
N LEU A 109 0.34 22.71 0.17
CA LEU A 109 1.25 21.72 0.77
C LEU A 109 1.96 22.29 2.00
N TYR A 110 2.62 23.45 1.88
CA TYR A 110 3.34 24.06 3.00
C TYR A 110 2.43 24.58 4.13
N ARG A 111 1.10 24.53 3.96
CA ARG A 111 0.12 24.75 5.05
C ARG A 111 -0.28 23.47 5.79
N GLN A 112 -0.04 22.28 5.21
CA GLN A 112 -0.34 20.98 5.83
C GLN A 112 0.93 20.29 6.36
N PHE A 113 2.08 20.49 5.70
CA PHE A 113 3.37 19.91 6.05
C PHE A 113 4.43 21.02 5.97
N ALA A 114 5.15 21.30 7.06
CA ALA A 114 6.07 22.45 7.10
C ALA A 114 7.28 22.27 6.16
N SER A 115 7.67 21.02 5.91
CA SER A 115 8.76 20.60 5.03
C SER A 115 8.37 19.40 4.15
N LYS A 116 9.26 19.00 3.23
CA LYS A 116 9.13 17.71 2.54
C LYS A 116 9.32 16.55 3.53
N ASP A 117 10.16 16.71 4.55
CA ASP A 117 10.47 15.66 5.51
C ASP A 117 9.26 15.36 6.42
N ASP A 118 8.46 16.36 6.79
CA ASP A 118 7.19 16.14 7.50
C ASP A 118 6.19 15.31 6.67
N LEU A 119 6.16 15.54 5.35
CA LEU A 119 5.35 14.73 4.43
C LEU A 119 5.91 13.30 4.29
N ILE A 120 7.23 13.12 4.34
CA ILE A 120 7.88 11.80 4.35
C ILE A 120 7.55 11.06 5.65
N LEU A 121 7.55 11.74 6.80
CA LEU A 121 7.19 11.16 8.09
C LEU A 121 5.71 10.75 8.13
N ALA A 122 4.80 11.59 7.62
CA ALA A 122 3.38 11.24 7.47
C ALA A 122 3.16 10.04 6.53
N TYR A 123 3.90 9.96 5.42
CA TYR A 123 3.94 8.79 4.55
C TYR A 123 4.41 7.54 5.31
N LEU A 124 5.51 7.63 6.07
CA LEU A 124 6.06 6.50 6.82
C LEU A 124 5.12 6.02 7.94
N ASP A 125 4.40 6.92 8.60
CA ASP A 125 3.39 6.55 9.61
C ASP A 125 2.19 5.81 8.99
N HIS A 126 1.68 6.30 7.85
CA HIS A 126 0.67 5.59 7.07
C HIS A 126 1.15 4.19 6.65
N MET A 127 2.38 4.10 6.11
CA MET A 127 2.97 2.82 5.71
C MET A 127 3.28 1.90 6.89
N GLN A 128 3.57 2.44 8.09
CA GLN A 128 3.77 1.67 9.31
C GLN A 128 2.46 0.99 9.70
N THR A 129 1.39 1.77 9.82
CA THR A 129 0.05 1.30 10.15
C THR A 129 -0.38 0.17 9.20
N ALA A 130 -0.29 0.41 7.89
CA ALA A 130 -0.66 -0.58 6.87
C ALA A 130 0.27 -1.81 6.83
N SER A 131 1.54 -1.68 7.25
CA SER A 131 2.49 -2.81 7.23
C SER A 131 2.42 -3.67 8.48
N LEU A 132 2.15 -3.08 9.65
CA LEU A 132 1.92 -3.81 10.90
C LEU A 132 0.56 -4.53 10.87
N ALA A 133 -0.50 -3.87 10.39
CA ALA A 133 -1.82 -4.49 10.22
C ALA A 133 -1.75 -5.80 9.42
N ARG A 134 -0.96 -5.84 8.33
CA ARG A 134 -0.75 -7.06 7.52
C ARG A 134 -0.04 -8.20 8.27
N ILE A 135 0.81 -7.90 9.25
CA ILE A 135 1.46 -8.89 10.10
C ILE A 135 0.44 -9.40 11.13
N ASP A 136 -0.31 -8.49 11.75
CA ASP A 136 -1.34 -8.80 12.74
C ASP A 136 -2.49 -9.63 12.11
N GLU A 137 -2.89 -9.33 10.87
CA GLU A 137 -3.79 -10.15 10.03
C GLU A 137 -3.24 -11.56 9.76
N SER A 138 -1.93 -11.70 9.54
CA SER A 138 -1.29 -13.01 9.33
C SER A 138 -1.32 -13.84 10.62
N ILE A 139 -1.05 -13.20 11.76
CA ILE A 139 -1.11 -13.80 13.10
C ILE A 139 -2.54 -14.22 13.47
N ALA A 140 -3.54 -13.39 13.14
CA ALA A 140 -4.94 -13.64 13.45
C ALA A 140 -5.54 -14.88 12.74
N LYS A 141 -4.94 -15.33 11.63
CA LYS A 141 -5.39 -16.52 10.89
C LYS A 141 -5.16 -17.85 11.63
N ARG A 142 -4.24 -17.90 12.60
CA ARG A 142 -3.84 -19.12 13.33
C ARG A 142 -3.94 -18.94 14.86
N PRO A 143 -5.13 -18.63 15.41
CA PRO A 143 -5.27 -18.23 16.81
C PRO A 143 -4.82 -19.34 17.77
N GLY A 144 -3.92 -19.00 18.69
CA GLY A 144 -3.39 -19.95 19.70
C GLY A 144 -2.30 -20.89 19.19
N GLU A 145 -1.84 -20.76 17.94
CA GLU A 145 -0.84 -21.63 17.34
C GLU A 145 0.47 -20.87 17.00
N PRO A 146 1.29 -20.46 17.98
CA PRO A 146 2.40 -19.52 17.75
C PRO A 146 3.40 -19.95 16.67
N ARG A 147 3.71 -21.25 16.56
CA ARG A 147 4.53 -21.79 15.45
C ARG A 147 3.88 -21.58 14.08
N ALA A 148 2.57 -21.81 13.97
CA ALA A 148 1.82 -21.60 12.73
C ALA A 148 1.62 -20.11 12.42
N GLN A 149 1.47 -19.26 13.44
CA GLN A 149 1.40 -17.80 13.30
C GLN A 149 2.70 -17.23 12.72
N MET A 150 3.86 -17.66 13.23
CA MET A 150 5.16 -17.30 12.66
C MET A 150 5.25 -17.70 11.18
N LEU A 151 4.89 -18.95 10.84
CA LEU A 151 4.91 -19.43 9.46
C LEU A 151 3.93 -18.67 8.55
N GLN A 152 2.73 -18.32 9.05
CA GLN A 152 1.69 -17.66 8.25
C GLN A 152 2.13 -16.27 7.75
N ILE A 153 2.93 -15.53 8.52
CA ILE A 153 3.53 -14.25 8.09
C ILE A 153 4.34 -14.44 6.79
N PHE A 154 5.11 -15.52 6.68
CA PHE A 154 5.92 -15.83 5.49
C PHE A 154 5.11 -16.41 4.33
N VAL A 155 4.04 -17.17 4.62
CA VAL A 155 3.07 -17.60 3.60
C VAL A 155 2.41 -16.40 2.94
N ASP A 156 1.87 -15.47 3.74
CA ASP A 156 1.20 -14.27 3.25
C ASP A 156 2.17 -13.30 2.57
N LEU A 157 3.41 -13.19 3.07
CA LEU A 157 4.46 -12.41 2.41
C LEU A 157 4.85 -13.02 1.05
N ALA A 158 5.03 -14.34 0.94
CA ALA A 158 5.38 -14.98 -0.33
C ALA A 158 4.31 -14.75 -1.41
N GLN A 159 3.03 -14.84 -1.03
CA GLN A 159 1.89 -14.54 -1.92
C GLN A 159 1.87 -13.07 -2.32
N ARG A 160 1.97 -12.15 -1.35
CA ARG A 160 1.94 -10.69 -1.59
C ARG A 160 3.13 -10.21 -2.42
N ALA A 161 4.33 -10.73 -2.14
CA ALA A 161 5.56 -10.41 -2.87
C ALA A 161 5.58 -10.97 -4.29
N SER A 162 4.76 -12.00 -4.57
CA SER A 162 4.58 -12.56 -5.90
C SER A 162 3.53 -11.84 -6.75
N ARG A 163 2.95 -10.72 -6.29
CA ARG A 163 2.01 -9.91 -7.07
C ARG A 163 2.74 -8.93 -8.00
N PRO A 164 2.25 -8.69 -9.23
CA PRO A 164 2.72 -7.60 -10.08
C PRO A 164 2.66 -6.25 -9.34
N GLY A 165 3.66 -5.39 -9.58
CA GLY A 165 3.73 -4.05 -8.97
C GLY A 165 4.16 -4.02 -7.50
N TYR A 166 4.50 -5.15 -6.87
CA TYR A 166 4.97 -5.14 -5.48
C TYR A 166 6.34 -4.46 -5.32
N ARG A 167 6.41 -3.41 -4.48
CA ARG A 167 7.62 -2.59 -4.24
C ARG A 167 8.30 -2.87 -2.89
N GLY A 168 8.29 -4.12 -2.44
CA GLY A 168 9.07 -4.57 -1.28
C GLY A 168 8.55 -4.00 0.05
N CYS A 169 9.48 -3.71 0.96
CA CYS A 169 9.18 -3.02 2.21
C CYS A 169 9.48 -1.52 2.05
N PRO A 170 8.51 -0.62 2.30
CA PRO A 170 8.74 0.82 2.18
C PRO A 170 9.89 1.31 3.06
N PHE A 171 10.06 0.72 4.25
CA PHE A 171 11.13 1.06 5.19
C PHE A 171 12.51 0.62 4.73
N VAL A 172 12.62 -0.47 3.95
CA VAL A 172 13.90 -0.90 3.34
C VAL A 172 14.26 0.04 2.19
N ASN A 173 13.28 0.45 1.38
CA ASN A 173 13.50 1.42 0.30
C ASN A 173 13.98 2.76 0.89
N VAL A 174 13.32 3.27 1.93
CA VAL A 174 13.78 4.49 2.64
C VAL A 174 15.13 4.30 3.33
N ALA A 175 15.44 3.12 3.88
CA ALA A 175 16.77 2.84 4.42
C ALA A 175 17.88 2.93 3.36
N ALA A 176 17.62 2.44 2.15
CA ALA A 176 18.56 2.52 1.03
C ALA A 176 18.73 3.95 0.50
N GLU A 177 17.69 4.78 0.58
CA GLU A 177 17.75 6.18 0.15
C GLU A 177 18.40 7.11 1.17
N PHE A 178 18.27 6.86 2.49
CA PHE A 178 18.75 7.74 3.55
C PHE A 178 19.89 7.09 4.38
N PRO A 179 21.18 7.36 4.05
CA PRO A 179 22.30 6.70 4.72
C PRO A 179 22.58 7.22 6.14
N ASP A 180 22.20 8.47 6.43
CA ASP A 180 22.40 9.13 7.73
C ASP A 180 21.49 8.51 8.81
N PRO A 181 22.03 7.86 9.86
CA PRO A 181 21.22 7.21 10.89
C PRO A 181 20.40 8.20 11.72
N ASP A 182 20.88 9.44 11.90
CA ASP A 182 20.26 10.46 12.77
C ASP A 182 19.08 11.18 12.07
N HIS A 183 18.90 10.93 10.77
CA HIS A 183 17.81 11.51 9.99
C HIS A 183 16.45 10.96 10.46
N ALA A 184 15.45 11.84 10.64
CA ALA A 184 14.14 11.45 11.20
C ALA A 184 13.47 10.26 10.47
N ALA A 185 13.54 10.23 9.13
CA ALA A 185 13.04 9.10 8.34
C ALA A 185 13.71 7.76 8.67
N ARG A 186 14.98 7.76 9.13
CA ARG A 186 15.72 6.57 9.54
C ARG A 186 15.36 6.15 10.97
N HIS A 187 15.08 7.08 11.87
CA HIS A 187 14.41 6.77 13.14
C HIS A 187 13.05 6.08 12.92
N SER A 188 12.23 6.54 11.97
CA SER A 188 10.98 5.87 11.60
C SER A 188 11.20 4.44 11.07
N VAL A 189 12.29 4.19 10.31
CA VAL A 189 12.67 2.83 9.90
C VAL A 189 13.00 1.96 11.12
N VAL A 190 13.84 2.45 12.03
CA VAL A 190 14.22 1.69 13.24
C VAL A 190 12.99 1.37 14.09
N ASN A 191 12.09 2.34 14.30
CA ASN A 191 10.85 2.17 15.06
C ASN A 191 9.94 1.08 14.45
N TYR A 192 9.74 1.10 13.13
CA TYR A 192 8.97 0.05 12.45
C TYR A 192 9.61 -1.34 12.63
N LYS A 193 10.93 -1.45 12.46
CA LYS A 193 11.64 -2.73 12.62
C LYS A 193 11.56 -3.24 14.07
N ALA A 194 11.64 -2.36 15.07
CA ALA A 194 11.45 -2.71 16.47
C ALA A 194 10.03 -3.26 16.74
N GLU A 195 8.98 -2.69 16.14
CA GLU A 195 7.61 -3.20 16.26
C GLU A 195 7.38 -4.54 15.53
N VAL A 196 8.17 -4.86 14.51
CA VAL A 196 8.20 -6.19 13.88
C VAL A 196 8.93 -7.20 14.77
N VAL A 197 10.12 -6.86 15.27
CA VAL A 197 10.90 -7.69 16.20
C VAL A 197 10.07 -8.03 17.43
N LYS A 198 9.41 -7.05 18.05
CA LYS A 198 8.49 -7.23 19.19
C LYS A 198 7.39 -8.27 18.95
N ARG A 199 6.83 -8.32 17.73
CA ARG A 199 5.81 -9.32 17.35
C ARG A 199 6.42 -10.70 17.22
N PHE A 200 7.60 -10.84 16.59
CA PHE A 200 8.31 -12.11 16.56
C PHE A 200 8.69 -12.58 17.96
N THR A 201 9.24 -11.72 18.82
CA THR A 201 9.56 -12.06 20.22
C THR A 201 8.33 -12.57 20.96
N ALA A 202 7.19 -11.89 20.85
CA ALA A 202 5.94 -12.34 21.48
C ALA A 202 5.50 -13.73 20.99
N LEU A 203 5.59 -14.02 19.69
CA LEU A 203 5.26 -15.33 19.13
C LEU A 203 6.26 -16.42 19.55
N VAL A 204 7.55 -16.12 19.57
CA VAL A 204 8.61 -17.08 19.94
C VAL A 204 8.54 -17.42 21.43
N THR A 205 8.34 -16.43 22.30
CA THR A 205 8.09 -16.66 23.75
C THR A 205 6.78 -17.43 23.96
N ALA A 206 5.70 -17.11 23.24
CA ALA A 206 4.45 -17.88 23.31
C ALA A 206 4.59 -19.33 22.80
N ALA A 207 5.58 -19.62 21.93
CA ALA A 207 5.92 -20.97 21.49
C ALA A 207 6.73 -21.78 22.53
N GLY A 208 7.12 -21.16 23.66
CA GLY A 208 7.84 -21.81 24.76
C GLY A 208 9.37 -21.77 24.65
N LEU A 209 9.95 -20.77 23.97
CA LEU A 209 11.40 -20.53 24.01
C LEU A 209 11.77 -19.59 25.18
N ASP A 210 12.65 -20.07 26.05
CA ASP A 210 13.29 -19.27 27.11
C ASP A 210 14.26 -18.24 26.53
N GLU A 211 14.99 -18.61 25.45
CA GLU A 211 15.92 -17.73 24.72
C GLU A 211 15.35 -17.41 23.32
N PRO A 212 14.51 -16.37 23.17
CA PRO A 212 13.84 -16.09 21.89
C PRO A 212 14.76 -15.48 20.82
N ALA A 213 15.86 -14.81 21.22
CA ALA A 213 16.64 -13.94 20.32
C ALA A 213 17.17 -14.62 19.05
N PRO A 214 17.82 -15.81 19.09
CA PRO A 214 18.38 -16.42 17.88
C PRO A 214 17.33 -16.74 16.81
N LEU A 215 16.12 -17.14 17.20
CA LEU A 215 15.03 -17.37 16.26
C LEU A 215 14.41 -16.04 15.80
N VAL A 216 14.23 -15.05 16.68
CA VAL A 216 13.73 -13.71 16.30
C VAL A 216 14.65 -13.04 15.27
N ASP A 217 15.97 -13.13 15.44
CA ASP A 217 16.95 -12.58 14.51
C ASP A 217 16.95 -13.32 13.17
N ALA A 218 16.86 -14.66 13.19
CA ALA A 218 16.75 -15.46 11.97
C ALA A 218 15.46 -15.16 11.18
N LEU A 219 14.31 -15.03 11.87
CA LEU A 219 13.03 -14.64 11.26
C LEU A 219 13.08 -13.21 10.69
N SER A 220 13.71 -12.27 11.40
CA SER A 220 13.93 -10.91 10.93
C SER A 220 14.81 -10.88 9.68
N LEU A 221 15.91 -11.63 9.66
CA LEU A 221 16.84 -11.69 8.54
C LEU A 221 16.19 -12.25 7.26
N ILE A 222 15.41 -13.33 7.35
CA ILE A 222 14.69 -13.86 6.16
C ILE A 222 13.54 -12.95 5.72
N LEU A 223 12.96 -12.15 6.62
CA LEU A 223 11.96 -11.14 6.27
C LEU A 223 12.58 -10.04 5.40
N GLU A 224 13.75 -9.51 5.78
CA GLU A 224 14.52 -8.57 4.95
C GLU A 224 14.92 -9.20 3.62
N GLY A 225 15.42 -10.44 3.64
CA GLY A 225 15.80 -11.20 2.45
C GLY A 225 14.63 -11.38 1.48
N ALA A 226 13.43 -11.66 1.96
CA ALA A 226 12.22 -11.76 1.14
C ALA A 226 11.84 -10.42 0.49
N TYR A 227 11.94 -9.30 1.23
CA TYR A 227 11.69 -7.98 0.67
C TYR A 227 12.70 -7.63 -0.43
N ALA A 228 13.99 -7.86 -0.21
CA ALA A 228 15.05 -7.63 -1.20
C ALA A 228 14.86 -8.52 -2.44
N ALA A 229 14.65 -9.83 -2.24
CA ALA A 229 14.40 -10.79 -3.32
C ALA A 229 13.21 -10.39 -4.21
N SER A 230 12.17 -9.79 -3.63
CA SER A 230 11.01 -9.30 -4.40
C SER A 230 11.36 -8.18 -5.39
N GLN A 231 12.33 -7.33 -5.06
CA GLN A 231 12.80 -6.27 -5.96
C GLN A 231 13.84 -6.78 -6.96
N THR A 232 14.65 -7.79 -6.59
CA THR A 232 15.71 -8.32 -7.46
C THR A 232 15.19 -9.31 -8.51
N PHE A 233 14.31 -10.24 -8.13
CA PHE A 233 13.91 -11.36 -9.00
C PHE A 233 12.47 -11.22 -9.54
N GLY A 234 11.70 -10.28 -9.01
CA GLY A 234 10.33 -9.98 -9.47
C GLY A 234 9.27 -11.02 -9.06
N PRO A 235 8.01 -10.79 -9.52
CA PRO A 235 6.84 -11.56 -9.11
C PRO A 235 6.92 -13.06 -9.46
N GLY A 236 6.55 -13.93 -8.52
CA GLY A 236 6.47 -15.39 -8.74
C GLY A 236 7.83 -16.11 -8.87
N SER A 237 8.94 -15.38 -8.68
CA SER A 237 10.30 -15.91 -8.78
C SER A 237 10.56 -17.07 -7.81
N ALA A 238 11.49 -17.97 -8.19
CA ALA A 238 11.80 -19.16 -7.38
C ALA A 238 12.24 -18.84 -5.92
N PRO A 239 13.05 -17.79 -5.65
CA PRO A 239 13.39 -17.41 -4.28
C PRO A 239 12.18 -16.99 -3.43
N LEU A 240 11.17 -16.35 -4.01
CA LEU A 240 9.94 -16.02 -3.30
C LEU A 240 9.06 -17.26 -3.06
N ARG A 241 8.98 -18.17 -4.04
CA ARG A 241 8.16 -19.40 -3.92
C ARG A 241 8.67 -20.36 -2.84
N ILE A 242 9.97 -20.40 -2.57
CA ILE A 242 10.53 -21.28 -1.53
C ILE A 242 10.46 -20.67 -0.10
N LEU A 243 10.16 -19.37 0.03
CA LEU A 243 10.16 -18.65 1.31
C LEU A 243 9.38 -19.36 2.45
N PRO A 244 8.16 -19.90 2.25
CA PRO A 244 7.44 -20.58 3.33
C PRO A 244 8.12 -21.88 3.78
N THR A 245 8.84 -22.57 2.89
CA THR A 245 9.60 -23.77 3.23
C THR A 245 10.86 -23.41 4.03
N VAL A 246 11.59 -22.36 3.62
CA VAL A 246 12.76 -21.86 4.35
C VAL A 246 12.36 -21.36 5.74
N ALA A 247 11.28 -20.58 5.84
CA ALA A 247 10.75 -20.09 7.11
C ALA A 247 10.37 -21.25 8.06
N ARG A 248 9.69 -22.28 7.55
CA ARG A 248 9.37 -23.50 8.33
C ARG A 248 10.62 -24.20 8.83
N GLN A 249 11.63 -24.39 7.98
CA GLN A 249 12.90 -25.02 8.39
C GLN A 249 13.64 -24.22 9.48
N ILE A 250 13.62 -22.89 9.41
CA ILE A 250 14.22 -22.01 10.42
C ILE A 250 13.43 -22.04 11.73
N ILE A 251 12.08 -22.04 11.66
CA ILE A 251 11.22 -22.22 12.84
C ILE A 251 11.52 -23.58 13.49
N ASP A 252 11.49 -24.67 12.72
CA ASP A 252 11.74 -26.02 13.25
C ASP A 252 13.15 -26.13 13.89
N ALA A 253 14.18 -25.53 13.30
CA ALA A 253 15.53 -25.48 13.86
C ALA A 253 15.61 -24.64 15.15
N GLY A 254 14.97 -23.46 15.19
CA GLY A 254 14.92 -22.62 16.39
C GLY A 254 14.14 -23.29 17.52
N MET A 255 13.00 -23.93 17.22
CA MET A 255 12.22 -24.71 18.18
C MET A 255 12.95 -25.96 18.71
N ALA A 256 14.03 -26.39 18.04
CA ALA A 256 14.91 -27.47 18.47
C ALA A 256 16.20 -26.98 19.17
N GLY A 257 16.35 -25.67 19.38
CA GLY A 257 17.57 -25.08 19.99
C GLY A 257 18.81 -25.12 19.09
N ALA A 258 18.65 -25.33 17.78
CA ALA A 258 19.76 -25.44 16.83
C ALA A 258 20.25 -24.08 16.29
N LEU A 259 19.62 -22.97 16.68
CA LEU A 259 20.05 -21.61 16.36
C LEU A 259 20.76 -21.01 17.58
N THR A 260 22.04 -20.67 17.44
CA THR A 260 22.82 -19.97 18.47
C THR A 260 23.06 -18.52 18.05
N ALA A 261 23.07 -17.59 19.00
CA ALA A 261 23.71 -16.30 18.78
C ALA A 261 25.21 -16.52 18.49
N ALA A 262 25.78 -15.70 17.61
CA ALA A 262 27.20 -15.76 17.21
C ALA A 262 28.08 -14.88 18.11
#